data_AF-A0A0M5KS97-F1
#
_entry.id   AF-A0A0M5KS97-F1
#
_cell.length_a   1.000
_cell.length_b   1.000
_cell.length_c   1.000
_cell.angle_alpha   90.00
_cell.angle_beta   90.00
_cell.angle_gamma   90.00
#
_symmetry.space_group_name_H-M   'P 1'
#
loop_
_entity.id
_entity.type
_entity.pdbx_description
1 polymer ?
#
loop_
_entity_poly.entity_id
_entity_poly.type
_entity_poly.pdbx_seq_one_letter_code
_entity_poly.pdbx_strand_id
1 'polypeptide(L)'
;MDVFLPILPELAKTFEIGPIGDETFICGKNGEKLPKESFGNVLREACNVANVKKISSWIKKLAATRAANAGATVLQMKALFGWTEDKMASPYTKSANHKRLALEAIKNYKNAE
;
A
#
# COMPACT_ATOMS: atom_id res chain seq x y z
N MET A 1 12.17 -13.01 -7.66
CA MET A 1 11.97 -11.70 -8.32
C MET A 1 11.96 -10.68 -7.20
N ASP A 2 13.00 -9.87 -7.11
CA ASP A 2 13.15 -8.89 -6.03
C ASP A 2 12.14 -7.76 -6.21
N VAL A 3 11.44 -7.40 -5.13
CA VAL A 3 10.47 -6.31 -5.12
C VAL A 3 11.18 -5.09 -4.55
N PHE A 4 11.40 -4.08 -5.38
CA PHE A 4 11.93 -2.80 -4.92
C PHE A 4 10.80 -1.97 -4.28
N LEU A 5 10.84 -1.82 -2.96
CA LEU A 5 9.86 -1.05 -2.19
C LEU A 5 10.49 0.27 -1.73
N PRO A 6 10.17 1.41 -2.37
CA PRO A 6 10.62 2.70 -1.87
C PRO A 6 9.99 2.98 -0.50
N ILE A 7 10.80 3.44 0.44
CA ILE A 7 10.32 3.85 1.77
C ILE A 7 9.58 5.18 1.63
N LEU A 8 8.32 5.21 2.04
CA LEU A 8 7.53 6.44 2.07
C LEU A 8 8.10 7.41 3.11
N PRO A 9 8.08 8.73 2.87
CA PRO A 9 8.60 9.71 3.83
C PRO A 9 7.99 9.59 5.22
N GLU A 10 6.68 9.28 5.31
CA GLU A 10 5.99 9.07 6.58
C GLU A 10 6.51 7.82 7.31
N LEU A 11 6.84 6.77 6.57
CA LEU A 11 7.42 5.55 7.13
C LEU A 11 8.85 5.78 7.61
N ALA A 12 9.66 6.52 6.84
CA ALA A 12 11.01 6.90 7.26
C ALA A 12 11.00 7.69 8.58
N LYS A 13 10.13 8.71 8.70
CA LYS A 13 9.93 9.46 9.94
C LYS A 13 9.49 8.57 11.11
N THR A 14 8.66 7.57 10.83
CA THR A 14 8.22 6.61 11.86
C THR A 14 9.39 5.77 12.37
N PHE A 15 10.31 5.37 11.50
CA PHE A 15 11.53 4.65 11.89
C PHE A 15 12.52 5.51 12.69
N GLU A 16 12.55 6.83 12.47
CA GLU A 16 13.38 7.74 13.27
C GLU A 16 12.87 7.91 14.71
N ILE A 17 11.55 7.80 14.92
CA ILE A 17 10.91 8.04 16.23
C ILE A 17 10.74 6.74 17.02
N GLY A 18 10.35 5.67 16.34
CA GLY A 18 9.91 4.42 16.97
C GLY A 18 11.05 3.46 17.30
N PRO A 19 10.77 2.45 18.13
CA PRO A 19 11.74 1.39 18.37
C PRO A 19 11.97 0.60 17.08
N ILE A 20 13.23 0.54 16.65
CA ILE A 20 13.72 -0.38 15.62
C ILE A 20 14.56 -1.45 16.34
N GLY A 21 14.44 -2.71 15.92
CA GLY A 21 15.28 -3.77 16.46
C GLY A 21 16.65 -3.79 15.78
N ASP A 22 17.60 -4.47 16.40
CA ASP A 22 18.99 -4.54 15.91
C ASP A 22 19.11 -5.16 14.51
N GLU A 23 18.25 -6.14 14.20
CA GLU A 23 18.24 -6.85 12.92
C GLU A 23 16.98 -6.61 12.08
N THR A 24 15.96 -5.94 12.63
CA THR A 24 14.66 -5.78 11.97
C THR A 24 14.03 -4.43 12.27
N PHE A 25 13.51 -3.76 11.24
CA PHE A 25 12.78 -2.48 11.39
C PHE A 25 11.52 -2.56 12.27
N ILE A 26 10.91 -3.75 12.39
CA ILE A 26 9.70 -3.96 13.18
C ILE A 26 10.06 -4.93 14.31
N CYS A 27 10.03 -4.44 15.55
CA CYS A 27 10.38 -5.22 16.73
C CYS A 27 9.28 -5.19 17.80
N GLY A 28 9.38 -6.14 18.74
CA GLY A 28 8.57 -6.15 19.96
C GLY A 28 9.05 -5.10 20.97
N LYS A 29 8.39 -5.05 22.14
CA LYS A 29 8.71 -4.08 23.20
C LYS A 29 10.17 -4.14 23.70
N ASN A 30 10.82 -5.28 23.56
CA ASN A 30 12.20 -5.49 24.02
C ASN A 30 13.22 -5.48 22.86
N GLY A 31 12.86 -4.97 21.67
CA GLY A 31 13.76 -4.95 20.50
C GLY A 31 13.86 -6.28 19.73
N GLU A 32 13.20 -7.32 20.21
CA GLU A 32 13.25 -8.67 19.63
C GLU A 32 12.42 -8.76 18.34
N LYS A 33 12.80 -9.71 17.46
CA LYS A 33 12.05 -10.00 16.24
C LYS A 33 10.62 -10.41 16.57
N LEU A 34 9.65 -9.80 15.90
CA LEU A 34 8.26 -10.22 16.04
C LEU A 34 8.00 -11.50 15.24
N PRO A 35 7.51 -12.58 15.87
CA PRO A 35 7.00 -13.72 15.12
C PRO A 35 5.76 -13.32 14.33
N LYS A 36 5.50 -14.04 13.24
CA LYS A 36 4.42 -13.75 12.28
C LYS A 36 3.06 -13.59 12.96
N GLU A 37 2.75 -14.45 13.92
CA GLU A 37 1.47 -14.43 14.66
C GLU A 37 1.34 -13.19 15.54
N SER A 38 2.42 -12.80 16.23
CA SER A 38 2.47 -11.61 17.07
C SER A 38 2.31 -10.32 16.27
N PHE A 39 2.87 -10.23 15.07
CA PHE A 39 2.70 -9.05 14.21
C PHE A 39 1.21 -8.82 13.86
N GLY A 40 0.48 -9.89 13.55
CA GLY A 40 -0.96 -9.82 13.28
C GLY A 40 -1.76 -9.31 14.48
N ASN A 41 -1.39 -9.74 15.69
CA ASN A 41 -2.02 -9.31 16.93
C ASN A 41 -1.73 -7.83 17.25
N VAL A 42 -0.48 -7.39 17.09
CA VAL A 42 -0.10 -5.97 17.26
C VAL A 42 -0.89 -5.08 16.32
N LEU A 43 -1.00 -5.47 15.05
CA LEU A 43 -1.77 -4.70 14.07
C LEU A 43 -3.27 -4.69 14.37
N ARG A 44 -3.82 -5.81 14.85
CA ARG A 44 -5.22 -5.88 15.28
C ARG A 44 -5.48 -4.97 16.47
N GLU A 45 -4.58 -4.96 17.46
CA GLU A 45 -4.71 -4.10 18.63
C GLU A 45 -4.65 -2.62 18.26
N ALA A 46 -3.73 -2.24 17.37
CA ALA A 46 -3.69 -0.89 16.82
C ALA A 46 -5.02 -0.50 16.13
N CYS A 47 -5.64 -1.43 15.38
CA CYS A 47 -6.98 -1.18 14.80
C CYS A 47 -8.06 -1.04 15.88
N ASN A 48 -8.02 -1.83 16.96
CA ASN A 48 -8.98 -1.74 18.07
C ASN A 48 -8.88 -0.38 18.78
N VAL A 49 -7.66 0.08 19.08
CA VAL A 49 -7.40 1.39 19.70
C VAL A 49 -7.90 2.53 18.82
N ALA A 50 -7.72 2.42 17.50
CA ALA A 50 -8.25 3.36 16.53
C ALA A 50 -9.77 3.22 16.27
N ASN A 51 -10.45 2.32 16.99
CA ASN A 51 -11.87 1.97 16.81
C ASN A 51 -12.24 1.55 15.37
N VAL A 52 -11.30 0.92 14.67
CA VAL A 52 -11.47 0.42 13.29
C VAL A 52 -11.85 -1.05 13.32
N LYS A 53 -13.11 -1.35 12.98
CA LYS A 53 -13.67 -2.72 12.97
C LYS A 53 -13.02 -3.70 11.97
N LYS A 54 -12.24 -3.23 10.98
CA LYS A 54 -11.74 -4.06 9.87
C LYS A 54 -10.22 -4.29 9.95
N ILE A 55 -9.88 -5.58 10.01
CA ILE A 55 -8.56 -6.22 10.25
C ILE A 55 -7.51 -5.89 9.17
N SER A 56 -6.23 -6.08 9.53
CA SER A 56 -4.98 -6.00 8.73
C SER A 56 -5.06 -6.30 7.22
N SER A 57 -5.87 -7.27 6.80
CA SER A 57 -6.04 -7.62 5.38
C SER A 57 -6.63 -6.48 4.54
N TRP A 58 -7.40 -5.58 5.15
CA TRP A 58 -7.99 -4.42 4.49
C TRP A 58 -6.99 -3.29 4.26
N ILE A 59 -5.89 -3.21 5.02
CA ILE A 59 -4.88 -2.15 4.86
C ILE A 59 -4.21 -2.27 3.50
N LYS A 60 -3.85 -3.49 3.07
CA LYS A 60 -3.29 -3.73 1.73
C LYS A 60 -4.29 -3.37 0.63
N LYS A 61 -5.57 -3.71 0.81
CA LYS A 61 -6.63 -3.32 -0.12
C LYS A 61 -6.81 -1.80 -0.18
N LEU A 62 -6.77 -1.13 0.95
CA LEU A 62 -6.86 0.33 1.03
C LEU A 62 -5.68 0.99 0.32
N ALA A 63 -4.46 0.50 0.54
CA ALA A 63 -3.27 0.98 -0.15
C ALA A 63 -3.40 0.80 -1.68
N ALA A 64 -3.85 -0.37 -2.13
CA ALA A 64 -4.09 -0.64 -3.55
C ALA A 64 -5.17 0.29 -4.15
N THR A 65 -6.28 0.49 -3.44
CA THR A 65 -7.34 1.43 -3.86
C THR A 65 -6.81 2.87 -3.92
N ARG A 66 -6.03 3.32 -2.94
CA ARG A 66 -5.42 4.65 -2.93
C ARG A 66 -4.47 4.84 -4.11
N ALA A 67 -3.59 3.86 -4.35
CA ALA A 67 -2.67 3.88 -5.49
C ALA A 67 -3.42 3.93 -6.83
N ALA A 68 -4.46 3.10 -7.00
CA ALA A 68 -5.29 3.11 -8.21
C ALA A 68 -6.02 4.46 -8.40
N ASN A 69 -6.57 5.04 -7.33
CA ASN A 69 -7.23 6.35 -7.38
C ASN A 69 -6.25 7.50 -7.68
N ALA A 70 -4.99 7.36 -7.27
CA ALA A 70 -3.90 8.28 -7.64
C ALA A 70 -3.43 8.10 -9.09
N GLY A 71 -4.02 7.16 -9.85
CA GLY A 71 -3.74 6.93 -11.26
C GLY A 71 -2.66 5.88 -11.53
N ALA A 72 -2.27 5.08 -10.54
CA ALA A 72 -1.30 4.02 -10.75
C ALA A 72 -1.77 3.03 -11.84
N THR A 73 -0.88 2.76 -12.80
CA THR A 73 -1.14 1.79 -13.86
C THR A 73 -1.06 0.35 -13.33
N VAL A 74 -1.58 -0.61 -14.10
CA VAL A 74 -1.48 -2.04 -13.76
C VAL A 74 -0.02 -2.46 -13.53
N LEU A 75 0.91 -1.99 -14.37
CA LEU A 75 2.34 -2.29 -14.24
C LEU A 75 2.96 -1.68 -12.98
N GLN A 76 2.61 -0.43 -12.65
CA GLN A 76 3.08 0.21 -11.42
C GLN A 76 2.53 -0.48 -10.17
N MET A 77 1.26 -0.89 -10.19
CA MET A 77 0.65 -1.66 -9.10
C MET A 77 1.36 -3.02 -8.91
N LYS A 78 1.73 -3.68 -10.01
CA LYS A 78 2.48 -4.94 -9.97
C LYS A 78 3.85 -4.76 -9.31
N ALA A 79 4.58 -3.72 -9.70
CA ALA A 79 5.87 -3.38 -9.08
C ALA A 79 5.71 -3.05 -7.59
N LEU A 80 4.72 -2.22 -7.23
CA LEU A 80 4.53 -1.74 -5.86
C LEU A 80 4.07 -2.84 -4.88
N PHE A 81 3.21 -3.76 -5.32
CA PHE A 81 2.64 -4.81 -4.46
C PHE A 81 3.28 -6.19 -4.66
N GLY A 82 4.29 -6.30 -5.53
CA GLY A 82 4.93 -7.58 -5.86
C GLY A 82 4.00 -8.56 -6.56
N TRP A 83 3.00 -8.06 -7.31
CA TRP A 83 2.05 -8.89 -8.04
C TRP A 83 2.61 -9.28 -9.41
N THR A 84 2.48 -10.55 -9.76
CA THR A 84 2.94 -11.10 -11.05
C THR A 84 1.86 -11.01 -12.13
N GLU A 85 0.59 -11.18 -11.77
CA GLU A 85 -0.54 -11.24 -12.69
C GLU A 85 -1.41 -9.98 -12.66
N ASP A 86 -1.82 -9.53 -13.85
CA ASP A 86 -2.66 -8.34 -14.03
C ASP A 86 -4.04 -8.48 -13.38
N LYS A 87 -4.53 -9.72 -13.25
CA LYS A 87 -5.81 -10.02 -12.57
C LYS A 87 -5.81 -9.61 -11.09
N MET A 88 -4.64 -9.47 -10.47
CA MET A 88 -4.52 -9.01 -9.08
C MET A 88 -4.70 -7.49 -8.95
N ALA A 89 -4.26 -6.71 -9.95
CA ALA A 89 -4.37 -5.25 -9.96
C ALA A 89 -5.69 -4.75 -10.57
N SER A 90 -6.22 -5.48 -11.55
CA SER A 90 -7.42 -5.12 -12.31
C SER A 90 -8.65 -4.74 -11.47
N PRO A 91 -8.95 -5.40 -10.34
CA PRO A 91 -10.11 -5.03 -9.51
C PRO A 91 -10.02 -3.61 -8.94
N TYR A 92 -8.82 -3.11 -8.69
CA TYR A 92 -8.59 -1.77 -8.14
C TYR A 92 -8.53 -0.71 -9.24
N THR A 93 -7.97 -1.05 -10.40
CA THR A 93 -7.69 -0.08 -11.46
C THR A 93 -8.86 0.14 -12.42
N LYS A 94 -9.74 -0.84 -12.64
CA LYS A 94 -10.83 -0.74 -13.64
C LYS A 94 -11.71 0.49 -13.43
N SER A 95 -12.31 0.65 -12.26
CA SER A 95 -13.22 1.76 -11.99
C SER A 95 -12.48 3.10 -11.82
N ALA A 96 -11.32 3.08 -11.15
CA ALA A 96 -10.51 4.28 -10.91
C ALA A 96 -9.99 4.90 -12.22
N ASN A 97 -9.50 4.06 -13.14
CA ASN A 97 -8.95 4.53 -14.41
C ASN A 97 -10.02 4.94 -15.40
N HIS A 98 -11.21 4.33 -15.40
CA HIS A 98 -12.24 4.65 -16.41
C HIS A 98 -12.60 6.13 -16.44
N LYS A 99 -12.91 6.73 -15.29
CA LYS A 99 -13.24 8.16 -15.20
C LYS A 99 -12.04 9.04 -15.57
N ARG A 100 -10.85 8.73 -15.06
CA ARG A 100 -9.63 9.50 -15.32
C ARG A 100 -9.25 9.50 -16.80
N LEU A 101 -9.23 8.31 -17.42
CA LEU A 101 -8.88 8.13 -18.82
C LEU A 101 -9.87 8.80 -19.76
N ALA A 102 -11.18 8.78 -19.43
CA ALA A 102 -12.18 9.50 -20.20
C ALA A 102 -11.94 11.02 -20.20
N LEU A 103 -11.63 11.60 -19.03
CA LEU A 103 -11.31 13.03 -18.91
C LEU A 103 -10.01 13.40 -19.64
N GLU A 104 -8.98 12.55 -19.52
CA GLU A 104 -7.69 12.74 -20.16
C GLU A 104 -7.80 12.64 -21.70
N ALA A 105 -8.58 11.68 -22.21
CA ALA A 105 -8.84 11.53 -23.64
C ALA A 105 -9.51 12.79 -24.24
N ILE A 106 -10.52 13.35 -23.56
CA ILE A 106 -11.17 14.59 -24.00
C ILE A 106 -10.21 15.79 -23.94
N LYS A 107 -9.37 15.88 -22.91
CA LYS A 107 -8.36 16.94 -22.81
C LYS A 107 -7.36 16.87 -23.97
N ASN A 108 -6.87 15.68 -24.29
CA ASN A 108 -5.93 15.47 -25.37
C ASN A 108 -6.56 15.74 -26.74
N TYR A 109 -7.83 15.37 -26.94
CA TYR A 109 -8.57 15.69 -28.16
C TYR A 109 -8.64 17.21 -28.41
N LYS A 110 -8.97 18.01 -27.39
CA LYS A 110 -9.04 19.48 -27.50
C LYS A 110 -7.69 20.16 -27.77
N ASN A 111 -6.58 19.53 -27.38
CA ASN A 111 -5.23 20.07 -27.60
C ASN A 111 -4.68 19.72 -29.00
N ALA A 112 -5.38 18.87 -29.75
CA ALA A 112 -5.00 18.46 -31.10
C ALA A 112 -5.71 19.27 -32.20
N GLU A 113 -6.64 20.15 -31.83
CA GLU A 113 -7.18 21.24 -32.66
C GLU A 113 -6.35 22.51 -32.47
#